data_AF-A0A2L2YUW8-F1
#
_entry.id   AF-A0A2L2YUW8-F1
#
_cell.length_a   1.000
_cell.length_b   1.000
_cell.length_c   1.000
_cell.angle_alpha   90.00
_cell.angle_beta   90.00
_cell.angle_gamma   90.00
#
_symmetry.space_group_name_H-M   'P 1'
#
loop_
_entity.id
_entity.type
_entity.pdbx_description
1 polymer ?
#
loop_
_entity_poly.entity_id
_entity_poly.type
_entity_poly.pdbx_seq_one_letter_code
_entity_poly.pdbx_strand_id
1 'polypeptide(L)'
;SNRLSKVDGIRPFSIAALAVLFGFFNSYHQATMFENDRHFSHLSTLEREMTFRTEMGLYYFYYKRMTESPSFLNGLHQIMNDNLTEYPSTINTLERFTLYHEVVLAASYRNIQSIANFLNISIKECWQVLSCDILPPIECCEGVGDPAYFYVTTVFLLNGLV
;
A
#
# COMPACT_ATOMS: atom_id res chain seq x y z
N SER A 1 14.56 44.42 17.04
CA SER A 1 14.48 43.05 17.60
C SER A 1 13.35 42.21 16.99
N ASN A 2 12.07 42.62 17.04
CA ASN A 2 10.94 41.80 16.56
C ASN A 2 10.93 41.37 15.07
N ARG A 3 11.63 42.08 14.17
CA ARG A 3 11.65 41.75 12.73
C ARG A 3 12.59 40.58 12.41
N LEU A 4 13.67 40.39 13.19
CA LEU A 4 14.60 39.27 13.02
C LEU A 4 13.98 37.95 13.50
N SER A 5 13.34 37.94 14.67
CA SER A 5 12.63 36.76 15.19
C SER A 5 11.49 36.28 14.27
N LYS A 6 10.78 37.20 13.59
CA LYS A 6 9.74 36.85 12.63
C LYS A 6 10.30 36.23 11.35
N VAL A 7 11.47 36.68 10.89
CA VAL A 7 12.16 36.12 9.71
C VAL A 7 12.74 34.74 10.01
N ASP A 8 13.28 34.53 11.21
CA ASP A 8 13.80 33.22 11.62
C ASP A 8 12.71 32.15 11.80
N GLY A 9 11.46 32.54 12.08
CA GLY A 9 10.30 31.65 12.07
C GLY A 9 9.69 31.40 10.68
N ILE A 10 9.78 32.36 9.76
CA ILE A 10 9.26 32.23 8.38
C ILE A 10 10.15 31.31 7.53
N ARG A 11 11.47 31.36 7.72
CA ARG A 11 12.45 30.54 6.98
C ARG A 11 12.22 29.02 7.10
N PRO A 12 12.09 28.43 8.29
CA PRO A 12 11.85 26.99 8.42
C PRO A 12 10.49 26.58 7.86
N PHE A 13 9.47 27.44 8.00
CA PHE A 13 8.15 27.18 7.41
C PHE A 13 8.19 27.18 5.88
N SER A 14 8.87 28.15 5.27
CA SER A 14 9.05 28.20 3.81
C SER A 14 9.85 27.00 3.29
N ILE A 15 10.89 26.57 4.01
CA ILE A 15 11.69 25.39 3.64
C ILE A 15 10.84 24.13 3.74
N ALA A 16 10.07 23.96 4.82
CA ALA A 16 9.18 22.81 4.99
C ALA A 16 8.08 22.77 3.91
N ALA A 17 7.50 23.92 3.56
CA ALA A 17 6.50 24.01 2.50
C ALA A 17 7.09 23.63 1.12
N LEU A 18 8.29 24.10 0.81
CA LEU A 18 8.99 23.72 -0.42
C LEU A 18 9.32 22.23 -0.44
N ALA A 19 9.79 21.66 0.68
CA ALA A 19 10.08 20.23 0.80
C ALA A 19 8.83 19.38 0.53
N VAL A 20 7.70 19.72 1.14
CA VAL A 20 6.42 19.02 0.90
C VAL A 20 5.97 19.14 -0.56
N LEU A 21 6.13 20.31 -1.18
CA LEU A 21 5.79 20.50 -2.59
C LEU A 21 6.65 19.63 -3.51
N PHE A 22 7.97 19.65 -3.33
CA PHE A 22 8.88 18.80 -4.11
C PHE A 22 8.62 17.32 -3.87
N GLY A 23 8.31 16.93 -2.63
CA GLY A 23 7.94 15.57 -2.28
C GLY A 23 6.67 15.08 -2.98
N PHE A 24 5.64 15.94 -3.03
CA PHE A 24 4.42 15.66 -3.77
C PHE A 24 4.68 15.48 -5.28
N PHE A 25 5.46 16.37 -5.89
CA PHE A 25 5.85 16.24 -7.30
C PHE A 25 6.66 14.97 -7.55
N ASN A 26 7.56 14.60 -6.64
CA ASN A 26 8.35 13.37 -6.74
C ASN A 26 7.46 12.12 -6.68
N SER A 27 6.50 12.08 -5.75
CA SER A 27 5.53 10.98 -5.66
C SER A 27 4.68 10.87 -6.92
N TYR A 28 4.17 11.98 -7.43
CA TYR A 28 3.40 12.03 -8.67
C TYR A 28 4.22 11.56 -9.89
N HIS A 29 5.48 11.98 -9.98
CA HIS A 29 6.38 11.57 -11.04
C HIS A 29 6.63 10.06 -11.00
N GLN A 30 6.93 9.50 -9.82
CA GLN A 30 7.13 8.06 -9.64
C GLN A 30 5.89 7.26 -10.02
N ALA A 31 4.70 7.68 -9.57
CA ALA A 31 3.44 7.02 -9.91
C ALA A 31 3.19 7.05 -11.44
N THR A 32 3.46 8.17 -12.09
CA THR A 32 3.30 8.32 -13.55
C THR A 32 4.28 7.43 -14.33
N MET A 33 5.55 7.43 -13.92
CA MET A 33 6.58 6.59 -14.54
C MET A 33 6.28 5.10 -14.36
N PHE A 34 5.82 4.70 -13.17
CA PHE A 34 5.40 3.34 -12.87
C PHE A 34 4.22 2.90 -13.74
N GLU A 35 3.19 3.75 -13.86
CA GLU A 35 2.03 3.46 -14.69
C GLU A 35 2.42 3.34 -16.17
N ASN A 36 3.31 4.20 -16.66
CA ASN A 36 3.79 4.15 -18.05
C ASN A 36 4.62 2.89 -18.37
N ASP A 37 5.38 2.37 -17.41
CA ASP A 37 6.17 1.14 -17.60
C ASP A 37 5.31 -0.13 -17.45
N ARG A 38 4.44 -0.17 -16.43
CA ARG A 38 3.76 -1.41 -16.00
C ARG A 38 2.29 -1.49 -16.37
N HIS A 39 1.65 -0.38 -16.72
CA HIS A 39 0.22 -0.30 -17.02
C HIS A 39 -0.64 -0.96 -15.92
N PHE A 40 -0.33 -0.64 -14.66
CA PHE A 40 -0.84 -1.35 -13.49
C PHE A 40 -2.36 -1.23 -13.33
N SER A 41 -2.94 -0.14 -13.83
CA SER A 41 -4.39 0.07 -13.91
C SER A 41 -5.10 -0.92 -14.83
N HIS A 42 -4.44 -1.38 -15.89
CA HIS A 42 -5.02 -2.28 -16.88
C HIS A 42 -4.89 -3.76 -16.53
N LEU A 43 -3.95 -4.10 -15.64
CA LEU A 43 -3.74 -5.48 -15.20
C LEU A 43 -4.89 -5.95 -14.29
N SER A 44 -5.27 -7.21 -14.47
CA SER A 44 -6.17 -7.88 -13.54
C SER A 44 -5.53 -8.09 -12.17
N THR A 45 -6.34 -8.31 -11.14
CA THR A 45 -5.83 -8.52 -9.77
C THR A 45 -4.84 -9.68 -9.69
N LEU A 46 -5.09 -10.80 -10.38
CA LEU A 46 -4.17 -11.95 -10.39
C LEU A 46 -2.84 -11.61 -11.06
N GLU A 47 -2.86 -10.97 -12.23
CA GLU A 47 -1.64 -10.58 -12.93
C GLU A 47 -0.84 -9.58 -12.11
N ARG A 48 -1.53 -8.63 -11.46
CA ARG A 48 -0.95 -7.63 -10.57
C ARG A 48 -0.18 -8.29 -9.42
N GLU A 49 -0.76 -9.28 -8.76
CA GLU A 49 -0.10 -10.01 -7.69
C GLU A 49 1.15 -10.77 -8.17
N MET A 50 1.13 -11.27 -9.41
CA MET A 50 2.29 -11.93 -10.03
C MET A 50 3.41 -10.97 -10.41
N THR A 51 3.16 -9.65 -10.44
CA THR A 51 4.23 -8.66 -10.70
C THR A 51 5.18 -8.50 -9.51
N PHE A 52 4.70 -8.73 -8.29
CA PHE A 52 5.53 -8.73 -7.10
C PHE A 52 6.36 -10.00 -7.07
N ARG A 53 7.69 -9.86 -7.25
CA ARG A 53 8.63 -10.98 -7.19
C ARG A 53 9.50 -10.90 -5.95
N THR A 54 10.02 -12.06 -5.56
CA THR A 54 11.01 -12.24 -4.49
C THR A 54 10.58 -11.58 -3.17
N GLU A 55 11.35 -10.63 -2.69
CA GLU A 55 11.19 -9.97 -1.40
C GLU A 55 9.96 -9.06 -1.39
N MET A 56 9.70 -8.31 -2.47
CA MET A 56 8.50 -7.47 -2.57
C MET A 56 7.22 -8.30 -2.54
N GLY A 57 7.26 -9.49 -3.16
CA GLY A 57 6.15 -10.45 -3.10
C GLY A 57 5.93 -11.01 -1.69
N LEU A 58 7.01 -11.25 -0.94
CA LEU A 58 6.93 -11.70 0.46
C LEU A 58 6.27 -10.63 1.35
N TYR A 59 6.70 -9.37 1.25
CA TYR A 59 6.09 -8.27 2.01
C TYR A 59 4.61 -8.10 1.70
N TYR A 60 4.26 -8.04 0.40
CA TYR A 60 2.88 -7.94 -0.04
C TYR A 60 2.02 -9.14 0.42
N PHE A 61 2.58 -10.35 0.41
CA PHE A 61 1.88 -11.55 0.89
C PHE A 61 1.46 -11.42 2.37
N TYR A 62 2.38 -10.99 3.26
CA TYR A 62 2.06 -10.81 4.67
C TYR A 62 1.11 -9.63 4.91
N TYR A 63 1.27 -8.52 4.17
CA TYR A 63 0.31 -7.43 4.17
C TYR A 63 -1.10 -7.90 3.80
N LYS A 64 -1.24 -8.62 2.68
CA LYS A 64 -2.51 -9.17 2.20
C LYS A 64 -3.15 -10.11 3.23
N ARG A 65 -2.36 -11.01 3.82
CA ARG A 65 -2.79 -11.91 4.90
C ARG A 65 -3.37 -11.13 6.09
N MET A 66 -2.77 -10.01 6.48
CA MET A 66 -3.29 -9.15 7.56
C MET A 66 -4.60 -8.46 7.19
N THR A 67 -4.71 -7.96 5.97
CA THR A 67 -5.92 -7.25 5.50
C THR A 67 -7.11 -8.18 5.32
N GLU A 68 -6.88 -9.42 4.87
CA GLU A 68 -7.93 -10.44 4.67
C GLU A 68 -8.38 -11.10 5.99
N SER A 69 -7.56 -11.03 7.04
CA SER A 69 -7.90 -11.59 8.33
C SER A 69 -9.14 -10.90 8.95
N PRO A 70 -10.06 -11.66 9.60
CA PRO A 70 -11.30 -11.10 10.11
C PRO A 70 -11.05 -10.01 11.18
N SER A 71 -10.02 -10.17 12.01
CA SER A 71 -9.63 -9.19 13.03
C SER A 71 -8.12 -8.95 13.01
N PHE A 72 -7.72 -7.71 13.31
CA PHE A 72 -6.31 -7.30 13.19
C PHE A 72 -5.40 -8.10 14.13
N LEU A 73 -5.87 -8.33 15.37
CA LEU A 73 -5.15 -9.14 16.35
C LEU A 73 -5.03 -10.60 15.93
N ASN A 74 -6.05 -11.16 15.28
CA ASN A 74 -5.98 -12.53 14.78
C ASN A 74 -4.98 -12.63 13.61
N GLY A 75 -4.98 -11.65 12.69
CA GLY A 75 -3.95 -11.55 11.66
C GLY A 75 -2.54 -11.48 12.26
N LEU A 76 -2.34 -10.61 13.25
CA LEU A 76 -1.04 -10.42 13.89
C LEU A 76 -0.57 -11.70 14.58
N HIS A 77 -1.47 -12.39 15.31
CA HIS A 77 -1.17 -13.66 15.94
C HIS A 77 -0.81 -14.76 14.93
N GLN A 78 -1.47 -14.80 13.77
CA GLN A 78 -1.16 -15.75 12.70
C GLN A 78 0.24 -15.51 12.11
N ILE A 79 0.65 -14.26 11.94
CA ILE A 79 1.99 -13.91 11.42
C ILE A 79 3.08 -14.17 12.47
N MET A 80 2.80 -13.87 13.75
CA MET A 80 3.73 -14.12 14.85
C MET A 80 3.97 -15.61 15.14
N ASN A 81 3.04 -16.49 14.78
CA ASN A 81 3.16 -17.93 14.98
C ASN A 81 2.89 -18.67 13.67
N ASP A 82 3.68 -18.35 12.65
CA ASP A 82 3.54 -18.95 11.32
C ASP A 82 4.20 -20.33 11.27
N ASN A 83 3.47 -21.32 10.76
CA ASN A 83 3.94 -22.68 10.50
C ASN A 83 4.01 -23.02 9.01
N LEU A 84 3.59 -22.11 8.12
CA LEU A 84 3.52 -22.35 6.68
C LEU A 84 4.89 -22.22 6.03
N THR A 85 5.70 -21.27 6.50
CA THR A 85 7.02 -21.00 5.90
C THR A 85 8.07 -22.04 6.32
N GLU A 86 8.02 -22.54 7.56
CA GLU A 86 9.03 -23.47 8.11
C GLU A 86 8.41 -24.65 8.89
N TYR A 87 7.56 -25.46 8.23
CA TYR A 87 7.02 -26.68 8.83
C TYR A 87 8.15 -27.69 9.17
N PRO A 88 8.18 -28.31 10.37
CA PRO A 88 7.14 -28.38 11.41
C PRO A 88 7.24 -27.34 12.54
N SER A 89 8.24 -26.45 12.52
CA SER A 89 8.42 -25.41 13.54
C SER A 89 7.50 -24.20 13.32
N THR A 90 7.17 -23.49 14.39
CA THR A 90 6.56 -22.16 14.28
C THR A 90 7.61 -21.09 14.51
N ILE A 91 7.59 -20.04 13.70
CA ILE A 91 8.51 -18.90 13.82
C ILE A 91 7.77 -17.58 13.90
N ASN A 92 8.39 -16.61 14.56
CA ASN A 92 7.94 -15.23 14.53
C ASN A 92 8.47 -14.54 13.28
N THR A 93 7.61 -14.42 12.27
CA THR A 93 7.96 -13.80 10.99
C THR A 93 8.11 -12.27 11.10
N LEU A 94 7.46 -11.65 12.09
CA LEU A 94 7.48 -10.20 12.30
C LEU A 94 8.89 -9.68 12.59
N GLU A 95 9.58 -10.34 13.53
CA GLU A 95 10.93 -9.97 13.95
C GLU A 95 11.97 -10.41 12.92
N ARG A 96 11.82 -11.63 12.38
CA ARG A 96 12.80 -12.22 11.47
C ARG A 96 12.89 -11.52 10.12
N PHE A 97 11.75 -11.09 9.56
CA PHE A 97 11.70 -10.39 8.28
C PHE A 97 11.43 -8.89 8.43
N THR A 98 11.45 -8.36 9.66
CA THR A 98 11.24 -6.93 9.96
C THR A 98 9.95 -6.34 9.36
N LEU A 99 8.85 -7.09 9.39
CA LEU A 99 7.56 -6.75 8.74
C LEU A 99 6.76 -5.63 9.45
N TYR A 100 7.41 -4.79 10.26
CA TYR A 100 6.75 -3.76 11.05
C TYR A 100 6.01 -2.74 10.18
N HIS A 101 6.62 -2.31 9.06
CA HIS A 101 5.99 -1.36 8.16
C HIS A 101 4.75 -1.96 7.47
N GLU A 102 4.81 -3.23 7.09
CA GLU A 102 3.68 -3.96 6.48
C GLU A 102 2.48 -4.06 7.41
N VAL A 103 2.72 -4.31 8.70
CA VAL A 103 1.66 -4.33 9.72
C VAL A 103 1.03 -2.95 9.90
N VAL A 104 1.82 -1.88 9.87
CA VAL A 104 1.32 -0.50 9.94
C VAL A 104 0.46 -0.18 8.71
N LEU A 105 0.91 -0.57 7.51
CA LEU A 105 0.15 -0.40 6.27
C LEU A 105 -1.18 -1.17 6.31
N ALA A 106 -1.16 -2.43 6.75
CA ALA A 106 -2.38 -3.24 6.88
C ALA A 106 -3.36 -2.66 7.90
N ALA A 107 -2.86 -2.12 9.02
CA ALA A 107 -3.69 -1.40 9.98
C ALA A 107 -4.32 -0.16 9.35
N SER A 108 -3.55 0.64 8.61
CA SER A 108 -4.06 1.85 7.95
C SER A 108 -5.14 1.53 6.92
N TYR A 109 -4.94 0.49 6.11
CA TYR A 109 -5.92 0.02 5.12
C TYR A 109 -7.25 -0.35 5.76
N ARG A 110 -7.23 -1.15 6.84
CA ARG A 110 -8.44 -1.56 7.56
C ARG A 110 -9.19 -0.37 8.17
N ASN A 111 -8.46 0.62 8.68
CA ASN A 111 -9.08 1.84 9.20
C ASN A 111 -9.76 2.63 8.08
N ILE A 112 -9.09 2.80 6.93
CA ILE A 112 -9.66 3.50 5.77
C ILE A 112 -10.90 2.75 5.25
N GLN A 113 -10.85 1.42 5.15
CA GLN A 113 -12.00 0.61 4.75
C GLN A 113 -13.16 0.76 5.75
N SER A 114 -12.88 0.76 7.06
CA SER A 114 -13.89 0.97 8.09
C SER A 114 -14.53 2.35 7.99
N ILE A 115 -13.74 3.38 7.72
CA ILE A 115 -14.23 4.76 7.53
C ILE A 115 -15.06 4.86 6.25
N ALA A 116 -14.59 4.27 5.14
CA ALA A 116 -15.31 4.26 3.86
C ALA A 116 -16.67 3.55 3.99
N ASN A 117 -16.70 2.40 4.69
CA ASN A 117 -17.94 1.68 4.98
C ASN A 117 -18.88 2.49 5.88
N PHE A 118 -18.34 3.22 6.87
CA PHE A 118 -19.14 4.09 7.73
C PHE A 118 -19.75 5.28 6.96
N LEU A 119 -19.00 5.86 6.03
CA LEU A 119 -19.45 6.95 5.16
C LEU A 119 -20.26 6.48 3.94
N ASN A 120 -20.37 5.16 3.75
CA ASN A 120 -21.04 4.51 2.63
C ASN A 120 -20.51 4.97 1.24
N ILE A 121 -19.19 5.20 1.16
CA ILE A 121 -18.49 5.62 -0.06
C ILE A 121 -17.89 4.41 -0.75
N SER A 122 -18.13 4.24 -2.06
CA SER A 122 -17.43 3.24 -2.86
C SER A 122 -16.00 3.71 -3.11
N ILE A 123 -15.02 2.97 -2.57
CA ILE A 123 -13.57 3.24 -2.75
C ILE A 123 -12.90 2.27 -3.74
N LYS A 124 -13.69 1.40 -4.37
CA LYS A 124 -13.25 0.49 -5.43
C LYS A 124 -14.23 0.56 -6.58
N GLU A 125 -13.71 0.64 -7.79
CA GLU A 125 -14.49 0.50 -9.02
C GLU A 125 -14.00 -0.77 -9.71
N CYS A 126 -14.92 -1.67 -10.03
CA CYS A 126 -14.59 -2.95 -10.65
C CYS A 126 -15.36 -3.08 -11.95
N TRP A 127 -14.65 -3.42 -13.01
CA TRP A 127 -15.23 -3.76 -14.30
C TRP A 127 -14.73 -5.13 -14.74
N GLN A 128 -15.57 -5.84 -15.50
CA GLN A 128 -15.21 -7.13 -16.05
C GLN A 128 -14.71 -6.91 -17.48
N VAL A 129 -13.47 -7.31 -17.76
CA VAL A 129 -12.94 -7.33 -19.12
C VAL A 129 -13.06 -8.75 -19.66
N LEU A 130 -13.61 -8.91 -20.86
CA LEU A 130 -13.57 -10.17 -21.57
C LEU A 130 -12.12 -10.39 -22.05
N SER A 131 -11.40 -11.34 -21.47
CA SER A 131 -10.14 -11.79 -22.08
C SER A 131 -10.45 -12.44 -23.43
N CYS A 132 -9.61 -12.18 -24.43
CA CYS A 132 -9.57 -13.00 -25.63
C CYS A 132 -9.02 -14.38 -25.25
N ASP A 133 -9.69 -15.43 -25.72
CA ASP A 133 -9.57 -16.85 -25.36
C ASP A 133 -10.42 -17.32 -24.16
N ILE A 134 -10.80 -18.59 -24.22
CA ILE A 134 -11.93 -19.32 -23.57
C ILE A 134 -11.80 -19.41 -22.02
N LEU A 135 -11.48 -18.30 -21.36
CA LEU A 135 -11.33 -18.18 -19.91
C LEU A 135 -12.52 -17.40 -19.32
N PRO A 136 -12.87 -17.65 -18.04
CA PRO A 136 -13.88 -16.87 -17.34
C PRO A 136 -13.52 -15.37 -17.36
N PRO A 137 -14.52 -14.46 -17.35
CA PRO A 137 -14.28 -13.01 -17.36
C PRO A 137 -13.38 -12.63 -16.19
N ILE A 138 -12.34 -11.85 -16.46
CA ILE A 138 -11.38 -11.44 -15.44
C ILE A 138 -11.86 -10.11 -14.85
N GLU A 139 -11.95 -10.05 -13.53
CA GLU A 139 -12.33 -8.84 -12.80
C GLU A 139 -11.12 -7.92 -12.67
N CYS A 140 -11.26 -6.69 -13.19
CA CYS A 140 -10.28 -5.63 -13.04
C CYS A 140 -10.87 -4.59 -12.08
N CYS A 141 -10.33 -4.54 -10.86
CA CYS A 141 -10.67 -3.53 -9.87
C CYS A 141 -9.55 -2.48 -9.78
N GLU A 142 -9.96 -1.21 -9.75
CA GLU A 142 -9.09 -0.08 -9.45
C GLU A 142 -9.58 0.70 -8.23
N GLY A 143 -8.65 1.48 -7.66
CA GLY A 143 -8.93 2.39 -6.56
C GLY A 143 -8.34 1.94 -5.23
N VAL A 144 -8.48 2.82 -4.24
CA VAL A 144 -7.88 2.69 -2.89
C VAL A 144 -8.45 1.48 -2.13
N GLY A 145 -9.61 0.96 -2.54
CA GLY A 145 -10.22 -0.24 -1.98
C GLY A 145 -9.70 -1.57 -2.53
N ASP A 146 -8.77 -1.56 -3.50
CA ASP A 146 -8.01 -2.76 -3.89
C ASP A 146 -6.70 -2.80 -3.08
N PRO A 147 -6.36 -3.95 -2.44
CA PRO A 147 -5.22 -4.03 -1.52
C PRO A 147 -3.87 -3.78 -2.22
N ALA A 148 -3.70 -4.25 -3.46
CA ALA A 148 -2.46 -4.03 -4.22
C ALA A 148 -2.31 -2.56 -4.64
N TYR A 149 -3.40 -1.94 -5.08
CA TYR A 149 -3.40 -0.52 -5.46
C TYR A 149 -3.11 0.39 -4.25
N PHE A 150 -3.74 0.10 -3.10
CA PHE A 150 -3.46 0.81 -1.84
C PHE A 150 -1.99 0.70 -1.43
N TYR A 151 -1.43 -0.51 -1.49
CA TYR A 151 -0.06 -0.80 -1.10
C TYR A 151 0.94 0.04 -1.92
N VAL A 152 0.86 -0.05 -3.25
CA VAL A 152 1.78 0.66 -4.16
C VAL A 152 1.64 2.17 -4.04
N THR A 153 0.41 2.68 -3.97
CA THR A 153 0.14 4.11 -3.82
C THR A 153 0.75 4.67 -2.53
N THR A 154 0.63 3.92 -1.42
CA THR A 154 1.19 4.34 -0.13
C THR A 154 2.72 4.35 -0.16
N VAL A 155 3.33 3.38 -0.82
CA VAL A 155 4.80 3.34 -1.01
C VAL A 155 5.29 4.57 -1.78
N PHE A 156 4.62 4.96 -2.88
CA PHE A 156 5.01 6.18 -3.61
C PHE A 156 4.79 7.46 -2.81
N LEU A 157 3.74 7.51 -1.98
CA LEU A 157 3.48 8.65 -1.11
C LEU A 157 4.57 8.78 -0.05
N LEU A 158 4.92 7.69 0.63
CA LEU A 158 5.96 7.67 1.65
C LEU A 158 7.34 7.99 1.07
N ASN A 159 7.67 7.46 -0.11
CA ASN A 159 8.92 7.81 -0.81
C ASN A 159 8.96 9.27 -1.31
N GLY A 160 7.81 9.90 -1.53
CA GLY A 160 7.77 11.32 -1.86
C GLY A 160 7.96 12.22 -0.64
N LEU A 161 7.46 11.80 0.53
CA LEU A 161 7.40 12.65 1.72
C LEU A 161 8.70 12.64 2.55
N VAL A 162 9.54 11.61 2.38
CA VAL A 162 10.85 11.43 3.04
C VAL A 162 11.96 12.21 2.33
#